data_AF-A0A388JMH3-F1
#
_entry.id   AF-A0A388JMH3-F1
#
_cell.length_a   1.000
_cell.length_b   1.000
_cell.length_c   1.000
_cell.angle_alpha   90.00
_cell.angle_beta   90.00
_cell.angle_gamma   90.00
#
_symmetry.space_group_name_H-M   'P 1'
#
loop_
_entity.id
_entity.type
_entity.pdbx_description
1 polymer ?
#
loop_
_entity_poly.entity_id
_entity_poly.type
_entity_poly.pdbx_seq_one_letter_code
_entity_poly.pdbx_strand_id
1 'polypeptide(L)'
;MPEPARSLAMFQLLTLLCNCFPKIRKYTAEQLYLHLLTRCDDDEQEAEEEEEEDGEEGEERQDCLDEVFEILTETRWDSPVAEIRKDRDKLFDLLKVPKLPTKASAHRSSAVASCSATVL
;
A
#
# COMPACT_ATOMS: atom_id res chain seq x y z
N MET A 1 -18.30 -3.85 -3.66
CA MET A 1 -17.39 -3.68 -2.48
C MET A 1 -18.20 -3.17 -1.27
N PRO A 2 -17.97 -3.56 0.01
CA PRO A 2 -16.93 -4.46 0.54
C PRO A 2 -17.40 -5.53 1.57
N GLU A 3 -16.65 -6.63 1.67
CA GLU A 3 -16.58 -7.45 2.89
C GLU A 3 -15.63 -6.75 3.88
N PRO A 4 -16.07 -6.47 5.13
CA PRO A 4 -15.33 -5.63 6.08
C PRO A 4 -13.93 -6.17 6.42
N ALA A 5 -13.75 -7.49 6.33
CA ALA A 5 -12.47 -8.14 6.56
C ALA A 5 -11.41 -7.72 5.53
N ARG A 6 -11.79 -7.63 4.25
CA ARG A 6 -10.85 -7.30 3.16
C ARG A 6 -10.36 -5.87 3.24
N SER A 7 -11.26 -4.93 3.50
CA SER A 7 -10.90 -3.52 3.69
C SER A 7 -9.95 -3.32 4.88
N LEU A 8 -10.16 -4.06 5.96
CA LEU A 8 -9.29 -4.00 7.13
C LEU A 8 -7.91 -4.61 6.84
N ALA A 9 -7.87 -5.74 6.14
CA ALA A 9 -6.61 -6.37 5.73
C ALA A 9 -5.79 -5.42 4.84
N MET A 10 -6.41 -4.77 3.86
CA MET A 10 -5.73 -3.81 2.98
C MET A 10 -5.17 -2.62 3.77
N PHE A 11 -5.96 -2.07 4.70
CA PHE A 11 -5.50 -1.01 5.60
C PHE A 11 -4.28 -1.44 6.43
N GLN A 12 -4.28 -2.66 6.97
CA GLN A 12 -3.17 -3.19 7.75
C GLN A 12 -1.90 -3.38 6.90
N LEU A 13 -2.04 -3.92 5.68
CA LEU A 13 -0.94 -4.07 4.74
C LEU A 13 -0.31 -2.71 4.38
N LEU A 14 -1.12 -1.71 4.03
CA LEU A 14 -0.64 -0.36 3.75
C LEU A 14 0.04 0.29 4.96
N THR A 15 -0.40 -0.03 6.17
CA THR A 15 0.26 0.45 7.40
C THR A 15 1.66 -0.17 7.58
N LEU A 16 1.83 -1.45 7.22
CA LEU A 16 3.11 -2.17 7.31
C LEU A 16 4.17 -1.63 6.35
N LEU A 17 3.76 -0.98 5.24
CA LEU A 17 4.68 -0.29 4.32
C LEU A 17 5.44 0.89 4.96
N CYS A 18 5.06 1.35 6.15
CA CYS A 18 5.78 2.37 6.93
C CYS A 18 6.35 1.83 8.25
N ASN A 19 6.53 0.51 8.37
CA ASN A 19 7.07 -0.12 9.57
C ASN A 19 8.52 0.32 9.86
N CYS A 20 8.93 0.33 11.13
CA CYS A 20 10.31 0.67 11.54
C CYS A 20 11.38 -0.25 10.93
N PHE A 21 11.04 -1.50 10.62
CA PHE A 21 11.97 -2.49 10.08
C PHE A 21 11.90 -2.53 8.53
N PRO A 22 12.98 -2.16 7.82
CA PRO A 22 13.01 -2.12 6.35
C PRO A 22 12.66 -3.45 5.68
N LYS A 23 13.05 -4.57 6.30
CA LYS A 23 12.75 -5.92 5.78
C LYS A 23 11.24 -6.18 5.72
N ILE A 24 10.49 -5.72 6.72
CA ILE A 24 9.03 -5.87 6.75
C ILE A 24 8.42 -5.07 5.61
N ARG A 25 8.85 -3.82 5.40
CA ARG A 25 8.33 -2.96 4.34
C ARG A 25 8.52 -3.56 2.95
N LYS A 26 9.73 -4.05 2.63
CA LYS A 26 10.04 -4.71 1.35
C LYS A 26 9.17 -5.94 1.13
N TYR A 27 9.11 -6.82 2.13
CA TYR A 27 8.30 -8.03 2.04
C TYR A 27 6.82 -7.69 1.88
N THR A 28 6.30 -6.72 2.63
CA THR A 28 4.90 -6.27 2.49
C THR A 28 4.62 -5.71 1.09
N ALA A 29 5.52 -4.90 0.52
CA ALA A 29 5.36 -4.36 -0.83
C ALA A 29 5.32 -5.47 -1.88
N GLU A 30 6.22 -6.44 -1.78
CA GLU A 30 6.26 -7.62 -2.65
C GLU A 30 4.99 -8.48 -2.53
N GLN A 31 4.55 -8.78 -1.30
CA GLN A 31 3.32 -9.55 -1.11
C GLN A 31 2.08 -8.79 -1.59
N LEU A 32 2.03 -7.46 -1.43
CA LEU A 32 0.92 -6.65 -1.91
C LEU A 32 0.89 -6.61 -3.43
N TYR A 33 2.05 -6.49 -4.09
CA TYR A 33 2.18 -6.57 -5.54
C TYR A 33 1.61 -7.90 -6.06
N LEU A 34 2.07 -9.03 -5.50
CA LEU A 34 1.62 -10.35 -5.91
C LEU A 34 0.12 -10.54 -5.67
N HIS A 35 -0.40 -10.09 -4.53
CA HIS A 35 -1.82 -10.20 -4.20
C HIS A 35 -2.72 -9.38 -5.12
N LEU A 36 -2.26 -8.21 -5.56
CA LEU A 36 -3.00 -7.40 -6.54
C LEU A 36 -2.94 -8.05 -7.92
N LEU A 37 -1.76 -8.50 -8.36
CA LEU A 37 -1.59 -9.18 -9.64
C LEU A 37 -2.53 -10.38 -9.78
N THR A 38 -2.50 -11.31 -8.81
CA THR A 38 -3.37 -12.50 -8.84
C THR A 38 -4.85 -12.16 -8.86
N ARG A 39 -5.28 -11.06 -8.23
CA ARG A 39 -6.70 -10.68 -8.22
C ARG A 39 -7.12 -9.97 -9.51
N CYS A 40 -6.22 -9.21 -10.14
CA CYS A 40 -6.51 -8.57 -11.41
C CYS A 40 -6.60 -9.61 -12.53
N ASP A 41 -5.71 -10.61 -12.52
CA ASP A 41 -5.74 -11.75 -13.47
C ASP A 41 -7.06 -12.55 -13.40
N ASP A 42 -7.67 -12.64 -12.21
CA ASP A 42 -8.97 -13.29 -12.00
C ASP A 42 -10.13 -12.41 -12.48
N ASP A 43 -10.06 -11.08 -12.27
CA ASP A 43 -11.08 -10.12 -12.69
C ASP A 43 -11.10 -9.90 -14.23
N GLU A 44 -9.95 -9.98 -14.92
CA GLU A 44 -9.83 -9.91 -16.39
C GLU A 44 -10.57 -11.06 -17.10
N GLN A 45 -10.54 -12.27 -16.52
CA GLN A 45 -11.26 -13.42 -17.08
C GLN A 45 -12.78 -13.33 -16.93
N GLU A 46 -13.28 -12.66 -15.89
CA GLU A 46 -14.72 -12.41 -15.71
C GLU A 46 -15.22 -11.25 -16.61
N ALA A 47 -14.36 -10.27 -16.90
CA ALA A 47 -14.70 -9.11 -17.74
C ALA A 47 -14.88 -9.47 -19.23
N GLU A 48 -14.13 -10.44 -19.76
CA GLU A 48 -14.31 -10.95 -21.15
C GLU A 48 -15.69 -11.60 -21.37
N GLU A 49 -16.42 -11.97 -20.30
CA GLU A 49 -17.77 -12.54 -20.39
C GLU A 49 -18.90 -11.47 -20.37
N GLU A 50 -18.60 -10.22 -19.97
CA GLU A 50 -19.59 -9.14 -19.77
C GLU A 50 -19.43 -7.94 -20.73
N GLU A 51 -18.65 -8.05 -21.81
CA GLU A 51 -18.46 -6.97 -22.79
C GLU A 51 -19.72 -6.68 -23.64
N GLU A 52 -20.73 -6.01 -23.10
CA GLU A 52 -21.64 -5.10 -23.83
C GLU A 52 -22.25 -4.02 -22.89
N GLU A 53 -21.46 -3.16 -22.23
CA GLU A 53 -21.95 -1.83 -21.79
C GLU A 53 -20.80 -0.87 -21.40
N ASP A 54 -20.62 0.20 -22.19
CA ASP A 54 -19.79 1.41 -21.93
C ASP A 54 -18.37 1.24 -21.34
N GLY A 55 -17.40 0.97 -22.23
CA GLY A 55 -15.98 0.71 -21.93
C GLY A 55 -15.11 1.87 -21.38
N GLU A 56 -15.67 2.90 -20.75
CA GLU A 56 -14.87 3.99 -20.15
C GLU A 56 -14.45 3.70 -18.70
N GLU A 57 -15.26 2.97 -17.90
CA GLU A 57 -14.95 2.70 -16.48
C GLU A 57 -13.85 1.65 -16.26
N GLY A 58 -13.64 0.77 -17.25
CA GLY A 58 -12.61 -0.26 -17.23
C GLY A 58 -11.20 0.31 -17.42
N GLU A 59 -11.04 1.25 -18.37
CA GLU A 59 -9.76 1.90 -18.65
C GLU A 59 -9.27 2.74 -17.45
N GLU A 60 -10.16 3.54 -16.83
CA GLU A 60 -9.79 4.33 -15.64
C GLU A 60 -9.36 3.46 -14.44
N ARG A 61 -9.97 2.27 -14.29
CA ARG A 61 -9.57 1.31 -13.25
C ARG A 61 -8.19 0.74 -13.53
N GLN A 62 -7.90 0.39 -14.78
CA GLN A 62 -6.61 -0.15 -15.17
C GLN A 62 -5.49 0.87 -14.96
N ASP A 63 -5.70 2.13 -15.35
CA ASP A 63 -4.75 3.22 -15.11
C ASP A 63 -4.44 3.40 -13.61
N CYS A 64 -5.45 3.28 -12.75
CA CYS A 64 -5.26 3.33 -11.30
C CYS A 64 -4.39 2.17 -10.76
N LEU A 65 -4.52 0.97 -11.34
CA LEU A 65 -3.75 -0.20 -10.92
C LEU A 65 -2.31 -0.14 -11.42
N ASP A 66 -2.09 0.34 -12.64
CA ASP A 66 -0.75 0.55 -13.20
C ASP A 66 0.06 1.53 -12.35
N GLU A 67 -0.55 2.65 -11.91
CA GLU A 67 0.11 3.59 -10.99
C GLU A 67 0.43 2.94 -9.64
N VAL A 68 -0.45 2.06 -9.13
CA VAL A 68 -0.17 1.29 -7.90
C VAL A 68 1.04 0.38 -8.08
N PHE A 69 1.13 -0.34 -9.20
CA PHE A 69 2.26 -1.23 -9.49
C PHE A 69 3.57 -0.48 -9.68
N GLU A 70 3.55 0.68 -10.36
CA GLU A 70 4.70 1.58 -10.48
C GLU A 70 5.19 2.00 -9.09
N ILE A 71 4.30 2.49 -8.22
CA ILE A 71 4.67 2.89 -6.86
C ILE A 71 5.26 1.71 -6.07
N LEU A 72 4.67 0.52 -6.14
CA LEU A 72 5.14 -0.65 -5.39
C LEU A 72 6.54 -1.10 -5.81
N THR A 73 6.88 -0.96 -7.09
CA THR A 73 8.14 -1.45 -7.66
C THR A 73 9.25 -0.41 -7.66
N GLU A 74 8.93 0.86 -7.92
CA GLU A 74 9.92 1.95 -7.99
C GLU A 74 10.27 2.53 -6.61
N THR A 75 9.35 2.46 -5.65
CA THR A 75 9.60 3.00 -4.31
C THR A 75 10.71 2.21 -3.61
N ARG A 76 11.73 2.93 -3.13
CA ARG A 76 12.80 2.34 -2.31
C ARG A 76 12.30 2.12 -0.88
N TRP A 77 11.66 0.97 -0.65
CA TRP A 77 11.09 0.62 0.66
C TRP A 77 12.13 0.46 1.79
N ASP A 78 13.44 0.47 1.51
CA ASP A 78 14.49 0.55 2.53
C ASP A 78 14.87 1.98 2.95
N SER A 79 14.37 3.01 2.27
CA SER A 79 14.59 4.41 2.62
C SER A 79 14.01 4.79 4.00
N PRO A 80 14.40 5.96 4.54
CA PRO A 80 13.78 6.50 5.74
C PRO A 80 12.25 6.63 5.60
N VAL A 81 11.52 6.33 6.69
CA VAL A 81 10.04 6.35 6.70
C VAL A 81 9.47 7.71 6.28
N ALA A 82 10.18 8.81 6.52
CA ALA A 82 9.75 10.15 6.13
C ALA A 82 9.58 10.30 4.60
N GLU A 83 10.40 9.62 3.81
CA GLU A 83 10.35 9.64 2.33
C GLU A 83 9.22 8.74 1.83
N ILE A 84 9.15 7.52 2.37
CA ILE A 84 8.17 6.48 1.99
C ILE A 84 6.72 6.89 2.27
N ARG A 85 6.49 7.77 3.26
CA ARG A 85 5.13 8.18 3.66
C ARG A 85 4.31 8.75 2.50
N LYS A 86 4.94 9.51 1.61
CA LYS A 86 4.26 10.14 0.47
C LYS A 86 3.71 9.07 -0.48
N ASP A 87 4.55 8.11 -0.84
CA ASP A 87 4.20 7.03 -1.76
C ASP A 87 3.13 6.12 -1.14
N ARG A 88 3.27 5.82 0.15
CA ARG A 88 2.27 5.05 0.92
C ARG A 88 0.93 5.78 1.04
N ASP A 89 0.93 7.10 1.20
CA ASP A 89 -0.32 7.89 1.26
C ASP A 89 -1.02 7.95 -0.10
N LYS A 90 -0.27 7.98 -1.22
CA LYS A 90 -0.84 7.82 -2.57
C LYS A 90 -1.51 6.47 -2.74
N LEU A 91 -0.89 5.38 -2.27
CA LEU A 91 -1.50 4.04 -2.33
C LEU A 91 -2.84 3.97 -1.56
N PHE A 92 -2.97 4.70 -0.45
CA PHE A 92 -4.26 4.82 0.25
C PHE A 92 -5.33 5.50 -0.62
N ASP A 93 -4.97 6.54 -1.38
CA ASP A 93 -5.90 7.24 -2.29
C ASP A 93 -6.30 6.35 -3.48
N LEU A 94 -5.32 5.76 -4.16
CA LEU A 94 -5.53 4.93 -5.36
C LEU A 94 -6.37 3.68 -5.05
N LEU A 95 -6.09 3.01 -3.92
CA LEU A 95 -6.85 1.82 -3.48
C LEU A 95 -8.15 2.18 -2.75
N LYS A 96 -8.50 3.47 -2.63
CA LYS A 96 -9.69 3.98 -1.94
C LYS A 96 -9.83 3.43 -0.51
N VAL A 97 -8.69 3.27 0.19
CA VAL A 97 -8.63 2.77 1.56
C VAL A 97 -8.67 3.95 2.52
N PRO A 98 -9.43 3.90 3.63
CA PRO A 98 -9.43 4.96 4.62
C PRO A 98 -8.01 5.24 5.14
N LYS A 99 -7.55 6.50 5.05
CA LYS A 99 -6.23 6.90 5.55
C LYS A 99 -6.17 6.78 7.07
N LEU A 100 -4.96 6.47 7.57
CA LEU A 100 -4.67 6.57 9.00
C LEU A 100 -5.01 7.98 9.50
N PRO A 101 -5.69 8.14 10.64
CA PRO A 101 -5.83 9.44 11.25
C PRO A 101 -4.43 9.96 11.59
N THR A 102 -4.01 11.01 10.88
CA THR A 102 -2.77 11.70 11.20
C THR A 102 -2.95 12.26 12.59
N LYS A 103 -2.17 11.76 13.56
CA LYS A 103 -2.15 12.38 14.89
C LYS A 103 -1.63 13.80 14.69
N ALA A 104 -2.54 14.77 14.69
CA ALA A 104 -2.18 16.17 14.88
C ALA A 104 -1.23 16.22 16.08
N SER A 105 -0.08 16.86 15.88
CA SER A 105 1.04 16.97 16.82
C SER A 105 0.58 17.12 18.27
N ALA A 106 0.65 16.03 19.05
CA ALA A 106 0.71 16.13 20.49
C ALA A 106 2.19 16.21 20.84
N HIS A 107 2.68 17.42 21.11
CA HIS A 107 3.95 17.64 21.78
C HIS A 107 4.05 16.72 23.01
N ARG A 108 4.89 15.68 22.93
CA ARG A 108 5.46 15.05 24.12
C ARG A 108 6.96 14.95 23.92
N SER A 109 7.64 15.58 24.85
CA SER A 109 9.07 15.82 24.91
C SER A 109 9.91 14.55 24.75
N SER A 110 11.03 14.75 24.06
CA SER A 110 12.26 13.95 23.98
C SER A 110 12.40 12.78 24.97
N ALA A 111 12.62 11.59 24.43
CA ALA A 111 13.50 10.59 25.02
C ALA A 111 14.29 9.93 23.90
N VAL A 112 15.58 10.23 23.86
CA VAL A 112 16.57 9.61 22.98
C VAL A 112 16.68 8.12 23.30
N ALA A 113 16.31 7.25 22.37
CA ALA A 113 16.62 5.83 22.42
C ALA A 113 17.85 5.59 21.54
N SER A 114 19.03 5.64 22.17
CA SER A 114 20.29 5.20 21.58
C SER A 114 20.32 3.67 21.55
N CYS A 115 20.22 3.08 20.36
CA CYS A 115 20.55 1.67 20.15
C CYS A 115 22.06 1.56 19.92
N SER A 116 22.84 1.39 20.99
CA SER A 116 24.23 0.91 20.89
C SER A 116 24.22 -0.61 21.03
N ALA A 117 24.53 -1.30 19.94
CA ALA A 117 24.85 -2.71 19.96
C ALA A 117 26.29 -2.88 20.47
N THR A 118 26.45 -3.38 21.69
CA THR A 118 27.71 -3.94 22.18
C THR A 118 27.46 -5.42 22.43
N VAL A 119 28.06 -6.28 21.62
CA VAL A 119 28.17 -7.71 21.89
C VAL A 119 29.63 -7.99 22.21
N LEU A 120 29.83 -8.58 23.38
CA LEU A 120 31.09 -9.12 23.92
C LEU A 120 31.60 -10.31 23.12
#